data_AF-A0AAW4CNL4-F1
#
_entry.id   AF-A0AAW4CNL4-F1
#
_cell.length_a   1.000
_cell.length_b   1.000
_cell.length_c   1.000
_cell.angle_alpha   90.00
_cell.angle_beta   90.00
_cell.angle_gamma   90.00
#
_symmetry.space_group_name_H-M   'P 1'
#
loop_
_entity.id
_entity.type
_entity.pdbx_description
1 polymer ?
#
loop_
_entity_poly.entity_id
_entity_poly.type
_entity_poly.pdbx_seq_one_letter_code
_entity_poly.pdbx_strand_id
1 'polypeptide(L)'
;MRHDPASGAIVVMLRSLKMHGMAQAVTDLMEQGSPAFEAAIPILSQLLKAETAEREVRSVAYQLKIARFPVYRDLAGFDFTSSEVNEALVRQLHRCD
;
A
#
# COMPACT_ATOMS: atom_id res chain seq x y z
N MET A 1 9.53 27.79 22.57
CA MET A 1 8.43 27.45 21.64
C MET A 1 8.16 25.97 21.77
N ARG A 2 6.95 25.58 22.19
CA ARG A 2 6.60 24.18 22.47
C ARG A 2 5.88 23.66 21.23
N HIS A 3 6.60 22.95 20.35
CA HIS A 3 5.97 22.37 19.16
C HIS A 3 4.98 21.27 19.59
N ASP A 4 3.75 21.35 19.10
CA ASP A 4 2.74 20.33 19.32
C ASP A 4 3.19 19.01 18.67
N PRO A 5 3.23 17.87 19.38
CA PRO A 5 3.57 16.57 18.79
C PRO A 5 2.75 16.22 17.53
N ALA A 6 1.52 16.74 17.40
CA ALA A 6 0.68 16.51 16.22
C ALA A 6 1.27 17.13 14.94
N SER A 7 1.90 18.30 15.05
CA SER A 7 2.54 18.98 13.92
C SER A 7 3.80 18.26 13.44
N GLY A 8 4.62 17.74 14.37
CA GLY A 8 5.78 16.90 14.03
C GLY A 8 5.39 15.61 13.31
N ALA A 9 4.26 15.00 13.68
CA ALA A 9 3.73 13.82 13.01
C ALA A 9 3.37 14.09 11.53
N ILE A 10 2.87 15.28 11.19
CA ILE A 10 2.58 15.67 9.81
C ILE A 10 3.84 15.67 8.94
N VAL A 11 4.95 16.20 9.45
CA VAL A 11 6.24 16.22 8.75
C VAL A 11 6.74 14.79 8.48
N VAL A 12 6.61 13.89 9.45
CA VAL A 12 6.99 12.48 9.29
C VAL A 12 6.13 11.80 8.22
N MET A 13 4.81 11.98 8.26
CA MET A 13 3.89 11.42 7.26
C MET A 13 4.20 11.93 5.84
N LEU A 14 4.46 13.22 5.68
CA LEU A 14 4.85 13.81 4.39
C LEU A 14 6.16 13.22 3.85
N ARG A 15 7.16 12.99 4.70
CA ARG A 15 8.43 12.35 4.30
C ARG A 15 8.21 10.90 3.86
N SER A 16 7.37 10.14 4.58
CA SER A 16 6.99 8.77 4.19
C SER A 16 6.29 8.74 2.82
N LEU A 17 5.50 9.78 2.51
CA LEU A 17 4.87 9.97 1.20
C LEU A 17 5.82 10.55 0.12
N LYS A 18 7.11 10.72 0.43
CA LYS A 18 8.14 11.33 -0.43
C LYS A 18 7.87 12.79 -0.81
N MET A 19 7.03 13.49 -0.06
CA MET A 19 6.68 14.90 -0.29
C MET A 19 7.66 15.84 0.42
N HIS A 20 8.95 15.74 0.09
CA HIS A 20 10.03 16.43 0.82
C HIS A 20 9.89 17.96 0.84
N GLY A 21 9.50 18.57 -0.28
CA GLY A 21 9.28 20.02 -0.35
C GLY A 21 8.13 20.49 0.55
N MET A 22 7.04 19.71 0.63
CA MET A 22 5.92 20.02 1.52
C MET A 22 6.31 19.82 2.99
N ALA A 23 7.09 18.78 3.30
CA ALA A 23 7.61 18.56 4.64
C ALA A 23 8.49 19.72 5.13
N GLN A 24 9.30 20.30 4.24
CA GLN A 24 10.08 21.49 4.56
C GLN A 24 9.17 22.70 4.80
N ALA A 25 8.26 23.00 3.87
CA ALA A 25 7.34 24.13 4.01
C ALA A 25 6.49 24.06 5.28
N VAL A 26 6.06 22.86 5.68
CA VAL A 26 5.35 22.64 6.94
C VAL A 26 6.24 22.88 8.17
N THR A 27 7.52 22.51 8.10
CA THR A 27 8.47 22.80 9.19
C THR A 27 8.63 24.31 9.37
N ASP A 28 8.78 25.04 8.27
CA ASP A 28 8.87 26.51 8.29
C ASP A 28 7.59 27.15 8.84
N LEU A 29 6.40 26.62 8.49
CA LEU A 29 5.11 27.06 9.04
C LEU A 29 4.96 26.75 10.54
N MET A 30 5.51 25.62 10.99
CA MET A 30 5.53 25.25 12.41
C MET A 30 6.39 26.21 13.24
N GLU A 31 7.51 26.68 12.68
CA GLU A 31 8.37 27.69 13.32
C GLU A 31 7.68 29.05 13.41
N GLN A 32 6.86 29.40 12.42
CA GLN A 32 6.06 30.63 12.43
C GLN A 32 4.96 30.64 13.50
N GLY A 33 4.47 29.46 13.92
CA GLY A 33 3.49 29.35 15.01
C GLY A 33 2.15 30.03 14.72
N SER A 34 1.69 30.03 13.46
CA SER A 34 0.44 30.66 13.06
C SER A 34 -0.78 29.90 13.61
N PRO A 35 -1.74 30.56 14.29
CA PRO A 35 -2.96 29.91 14.77
C PRO A 35 -3.81 29.28 13.66
N ALA A 36 -3.77 29.85 12.46
CA ALA A 36 -4.48 29.29 11.30
C ALA A 36 -3.89 27.95 10.87
N PHE A 37 -2.57 27.78 10.98
CA PHE A 37 -1.91 26.52 10.68
C PHE A 37 -2.21 25.48 11.76
N GLU A 38 -2.17 25.86 13.04
CA GLU A 38 -2.53 24.98 14.16
C GLU A 38 -3.97 24.44 14.00
N ALA A 39 -4.91 25.32 13.63
CA ALA A 39 -6.30 24.92 13.35
C ALA A 39 -6.44 23.96 12.16
N ALA A 40 -5.48 23.96 11.21
CA ALA A 40 -5.48 23.08 10.04
C ALA A 40 -4.83 21.71 10.30
N ILE A 41 -4.11 21.52 11.42
CA ILE A 41 -3.43 20.24 11.75
C ILE A 41 -4.39 19.03 11.67
N PRO A 42 -5.63 19.07 12.22
CA PRO A 42 -6.51 17.90 12.21
C PRO A 42 -6.92 17.48 10.79
N ILE A 43 -7.29 18.44 9.94
CA ILE A 43 -7.70 18.16 8.56
C ILE A 43 -6.51 17.67 7.71
N LEU A 44 -5.33 18.27 7.88
CA LEU A 44 -4.10 17.80 7.22
C LEU A 44 -3.77 16.35 7.62
N SER A 45 -3.91 16.01 8.90
CA SER A 45 -3.71 14.64 9.38
C SER A 45 -4.68 13.65 8.72
N GLN A 46 -5.96 14.00 8.59
CA GLN A 46 -6.95 13.15 7.94
C GLN A 46 -6.65 12.94 6.44
N LEU A 47 -6.30 14.01 5.73
CA LEU A 47 -5.94 13.93 4.31
C LEU A 47 -4.71 13.04 4.08
N LEU A 48 -3.68 13.17 4.91
CA LEU A 48 -2.46 12.35 4.79
C LEU A 48 -2.73 10.87 5.08
N LYS A 49 -3.60 10.56 6.05
CA LYS A 49 -4.03 9.18 6.32
C LYS A 49 -4.78 8.59 5.12
N ALA A 50 -5.71 9.33 4.53
CA ALA A 50 -6.45 8.89 3.35
C ALA A 50 -5.52 8.64 2.16
N GLU A 51 -4.60 9.55 1.88
CA GLU A 51 -3.61 9.41 0.80
C GLU A 51 -2.69 8.20 1.00
N THR A 52 -2.26 7.95 2.25
CA THR A 52 -1.42 6.78 2.57
C THR A 52 -2.17 5.48 2.28
N ALA A 53 -3.41 5.36 2.76
CA ALA A 53 -4.23 4.17 2.54
C ALA A 53 -4.47 3.91 1.04
N GLU A 54 -4.80 4.95 0.27
CA GLU A 54 -5.02 4.83 -1.17
C GLU A 54 -3.75 4.40 -1.92
N ARG A 55 -2.58 4.92 -1.54
CA ARG A 55 -1.30 4.49 -2.13
C ARG A 55 -0.95 3.05 -1.80
N GLU A 56 -1.23 2.59 -0.58
CA GLU A 56 -1.02 1.19 -0.20
C GLU A 56 -1.88 0.25 -1.05
N VAL A 57 -3.18 0.54 -1.17
CA VAL A 57 -4.11 -0.20 -2.03
C VAL A 57 -3.61 -0.24 -3.47
N ARG A 58 -3.23 0.92 -4.03
CA ARG A 58 -2.71 1.01 -5.39
C ARG A 58 -1.40 0.25 -5.58
N SER A 59 -0.51 0.29 -4.59
CA SER A 59 0.77 -0.43 -4.62
C SER A 59 0.57 -1.93 -4.65
N VAL A 60 -0.31 -2.45 -3.78
CA VAL A 60 -0.68 -3.88 -3.76
C VAL A 60 -1.34 -4.29 -5.06
N ALA A 61 -2.30 -3.51 -5.57
CA ALA A 61 -2.94 -3.78 -6.85
C ALA A 61 -1.93 -3.81 -8.00
N TYR A 62 -0.97 -2.89 -8.01
CA TYR A 62 0.11 -2.90 -9.00
C TYR A 62 1.00 -4.14 -8.86
N GLN A 63 1.45 -4.48 -7.66
CA GLN A 63 2.26 -5.67 -7.37
C GLN A 63 1.56 -6.95 -7.82
N LEU A 64 0.28 -7.12 -7.47
CA LEU A 64 -0.54 -8.26 -7.90
C LEU A 64 -0.66 -8.33 -9.42
N LYS A 65 -0.88 -7.19 -10.07
CA LYS A 65 -0.98 -7.10 -11.54
C LYS A 65 0.33 -7.48 -12.23
N ILE A 66 1.47 -7.01 -11.74
CA ILE A 66 2.78 -7.30 -12.36
C ILE A 66 3.30 -8.69 -12.01
N ALA A 67 2.94 -9.23 -10.84
CA ALA A 67 3.40 -10.55 -10.41
C ALA A 67 2.88 -11.66 -11.32
N ARG A 68 1.79 -11.40 -12.07
CA ARG A 68 1.12 -12.36 -12.97
C ARG A 68 0.97 -13.70 -12.25
N PHE A 69 0.57 -13.64 -10.97
CA PHE A 69 0.41 -14.84 -10.16
C PHE A 69 -0.45 -15.81 -10.96
N PRO A 70 0.00 -17.08 -11.12
CA PRO A 70 -0.80 -18.06 -11.79
C PRO A 70 -2.17 -18.05 -11.12
N VAL A 71 -3.24 -17.87 -11.90
CA VAL A 71 -4.58 -18.28 -11.45
C VAL A 71 -4.41 -19.68 -10.89
N TYR A 72 -4.99 -19.95 -9.72
CA TYR A 72 -4.92 -21.24 -9.02
C TYR A 72 -4.81 -22.37 -10.04
N ARG A 73 -3.60 -22.92 -10.20
CA ARG A 73 -3.38 -24.05 -11.10
C ARG A 73 -3.78 -25.28 -10.31
N ASP A 74 -5.07 -25.48 -10.25
CA ASP A 74 -5.62 -26.76 -9.85
C ASP A 74 -5.53 -27.74 -11.03
N LEU A 75 -5.77 -29.01 -10.75
CA LEU A 75 -5.87 -30.03 -11.80
C LEU A 75 -7.14 -29.86 -12.66
N ALA A 76 -8.00 -28.88 -12.36
CA ALA A 76 -9.18 -28.59 -13.16
C ALA A 76 -8.84 -27.68 -14.36
N GLY A 77 -7.87 -26.76 -14.20
CA GLY A 77 -7.38 -25.89 -15.27
C GLY A 77 -6.15 -26.41 -16.03
N PHE A 78 -5.60 -27.59 -15.67
CA PHE A 78 -4.45 -28.18 -16.34
C PHE A 78 -4.86 -28.95 -17.61
N ASP A 79 -4.30 -28.57 -18.76
CA ASP A 79 -4.52 -29.27 -20.03
C ASP A 79 -3.56 -30.46 -20.18
N PHE A 80 -4.03 -31.64 -19.79
CA PHE A 80 -3.28 -32.90 -19.91
C PHE A 80 -3.05 -33.34 -21.36
N THR A 81 -3.79 -32.81 -22.35
CA THR A 81 -3.57 -33.16 -23.76
C THR A 81 -2.28 -32.58 -24.32
N SER A 82 -1.76 -31.52 -23.67
CA SER A 82 -0.48 -30.88 -23.99
C SER A 82 0.73 -31.51 -23.26
N SER A 83 0.53 -32.62 -22.53
CA SER A 83 1.53 -33.22 -21.65
C SER A 83 1.57 -34.75 -21.80
N GLU A 84 2.75 -35.35 -21.64
CA GLU A 84 2.92 -36.82 -21.63
C GLU A 84 2.56 -37.45 -20.26
N VAL A 85 2.06 -36.64 -19.31
CA VAL A 85 1.73 -37.07 -17.95
C VAL A 85 0.43 -37.88 -17.92
N ASN A 86 0.42 -39.00 -17.20
CA ASN A 86 -0.78 -39.85 -17.02
C ASN A 86 -1.82 -39.15 -16.14
N GLU A 87 -2.81 -38.53 -16.78
CA GLU A 87 -3.90 -37.80 -16.11
C GLU A 87 -4.66 -38.68 -15.09
N ALA A 88 -4.97 -39.93 -15.44
CA ALA A 88 -5.75 -40.81 -14.59
C ALA A 88 -5.04 -41.11 -13.27
N LEU A 89 -3.74 -41.39 -13.32
CA LEU A 89 -2.90 -41.60 -12.14
C LEU A 89 -2.81 -40.32 -11.29
N VAL A 90 -2.62 -39.17 -11.92
CA VAL A 90 -2.54 -37.88 -11.20
C VAL A 90 -3.85 -37.55 -10.48
N ARG A 91 -5.01 -37.78 -11.12
CA ARG A 91 -6.33 -37.55 -10.50
C ARG A 91 -6.64 -38.55 -9.38
N GLN A 92 -6.11 -39.77 -9.44
CA GLN A 92 -6.24 -40.75 -8.37
C GLN A 92 -5.43 -40.31 -7.14
N LEU A 93 -4.13 -40.04 -7.33
CA LEU A 93 -3.24 -39.62 -6.24
C LEU A 93 -3.69 -38.31 -5.59
N HIS A 94 -4.25 -37.37 -6.38
CA HIS A 94 -4.81 -36.13 -5.85
C HIS A 94 -6.01 -36.33 -4.93
N ARG A 95 -6.81 -37.39 -5.15
CA ARG A 95 -7.93 -37.75 -4.26
C ARG A 95 -7.49 -38.54 -3.03
N CYS A 96 -6.20 -38.84 -2.91
CA CYS A 96 -5.62 -39.70 -1.87
C CYS A 96 -6.21 -41.12 -1.88
N ASP A 97 -6.61 -41.63 -3.05
CA ASP A 97 -7.07 -43.00 -3.29
C ASP A 97 -5.92 -43.95 -3.67
#